data_AF-A0A1B9M0J1-F1
#
_entry.id   AF-A0A1B9M0J1-F1
#
_cell.length_a   1.000
_cell.length_b   1.000
_cell.length_c   1.000
_cell.angle_alpha   90.00
_cell.angle_beta   90.00
_cell.angle_gamma   90.00
#
_symmetry.space_group_name_H-M   'P 1'
#
loop_
_entity.id
_entity.type
_entity.pdbx_description
1 polymer ?
#
loop_
_entity_poly.entity_id
_entity_poly.type
_entity_poly.pdbx_seq_one_letter_code
_entity_poly.pdbx_strand_id
1 'polypeptide(L)'
;MKILSKLFRNKEKEKIIEQLHFARNVAKRLDEHREIVESIRDHTDLFKTHEWHIWQMATQDDYLMRLFYICYGFYPKVGLDPRNGQSVRKRPEILGECGLPEFKNKAL
;
A
#
# COMPACT_ATOMS: atom_id res chain seq x y z
N MET A 1 -5.04 36.02 -3.05
CA MET A 1 -4.62 35.05 -2.00
C MET A 1 -4.85 33.56 -2.31
N LYS A 2 -5.87 33.13 -3.08
CA LYS A 2 -6.16 31.69 -3.31
C LYS A 2 -5.09 30.89 -4.09
N ILE A 3 -4.32 31.55 -4.95
CA ILE A 3 -3.28 30.89 -5.77
C ILE A 3 -2.06 30.53 -4.91
N LEU A 4 -1.62 31.46 -4.07
CA LEU A 4 -0.48 31.26 -3.16
C LEU A 4 -0.76 30.13 -2.16
N SER A 5 -1.95 30.09 -1.55
CA SER A 5 -2.31 29.01 -0.62
C SER A 5 -2.36 27.63 -1.28
N LYS A 6 -2.80 27.54 -2.55
CA LYS A 6 -2.75 26.29 -3.33
C LYS A 6 -1.31 25.86 -3.64
N LEU A 7 -0.44 26.81 -3.98
CA LEU A 7 0.98 26.55 -4.24
C LEU A 7 1.72 26.06 -2.99
N PHE A 8 1.50 26.67 -1.82
CA PHE A 8 2.07 26.21 -0.56
C PHE A 8 1.62 24.79 -0.22
N ARG A 9 0.31 24.51 -0.35
CA ARG A 9 -0.25 23.17 -0.10
C ARG A 9 0.32 22.10 -1.05
N ASN A 10 0.63 22.47 -2.29
CA ASN A 10 1.26 21.56 -3.24
C ASN A 10 2.72 21.24 -2.87
N LYS A 11 3.50 22.24 -2.46
CA LYS A 11 4.89 22.03 -2.00
C LYS A 11 4.97 21.16 -0.76
N GLU A 12 4.06 21.34 0.19
CA GLU A 12 3.98 20.48 1.38
C GLU A 12 3.64 19.04 1.01
N LYS A 13 2.70 18.85 0.07
CA LYS A 13 2.36 17.53 -0.46
C LYS A 13 3.54 16.85 -1.13
N GLU A 14 4.29 17.57 -1.97
CA GLU A 14 5.49 17.06 -2.64
C GLU A 14 6.53 16.60 -1.62
N LYS A 15 6.82 17.43 -0.61
CA LYS A 15 7.75 17.07 0.48
C LYS A 15 7.31 15.82 1.25
N ILE A 16 6.01 15.67 1.51
CA ILE A 16 5.47 14.45 2.14
C ILE A 16 5.67 13.24 1.23
N ILE A 17 5.38 13.36 -0.06
CA ILE A 17 5.56 12.26 -1.03
C ILE A 17 7.04 11.86 -1.12
N GLU A 18 7.96 12.82 -1.14
CA GLU A 18 9.40 12.56 -1.15
C GLU A 18 9.84 11.78 0.10
N GLN A 19 9.38 12.19 1.29
CA GLN A 19 9.65 11.45 2.53
C GLN A 19 9.05 10.05 2.50
N LEU A 20 7.83 9.92 1.96
CA LEU A 20 7.18 8.64 1.72
C LEU A 20 7.84 7.84 0.59
N HIS A 21 8.79 8.37 -0.16
CA HIS A 21 9.55 7.60 -1.17
C HIS A 21 11.02 7.44 -0.79
N PHE A 22 11.37 7.74 0.47
CA PHE A 22 12.73 7.63 0.96
C PHE A 22 13.28 6.20 0.83
N ALA A 23 14.46 6.08 0.20
CA ALA A 23 15.20 4.85 -0.14
C ALA A 23 14.47 3.87 -1.08
N ARG A 24 13.19 3.58 -0.83
CA ARG A 24 12.31 2.81 -1.72
C ARG A 24 10.91 3.44 -1.75
N ASN A 25 10.35 3.52 -2.95
CA ASN A 25 8.99 4.04 -3.11
C ASN A 25 7.97 3.13 -2.40
N VAL A 26 6.77 3.67 -2.13
CA VAL A 26 5.72 2.94 -1.40
C VAL A 26 5.27 1.70 -2.17
N ALA A 27 5.16 1.80 -3.50
CA ALA A 27 4.72 0.69 -4.34
C ALA A 27 5.63 -0.54 -4.18
N LYS A 28 6.95 -0.33 -4.18
CA LYS A 28 7.92 -1.41 -4.01
C LYS A 28 7.87 -2.02 -2.61
N ARG A 29 7.69 -1.22 -1.57
CA ARG A 29 7.51 -1.73 -0.20
C ARG A 29 6.25 -2.56 -0.04
N LEU A 30 5.14 -2.15 -0.67
CA LEU A 30 3.91 -2.93 -0.69
C LEU A 30 4.08 -4.26 -1.43
N ASP A 31 4.77 -4.23 -2.57
CA ASP A 31 5.10 -5.43 -3.34
C ASP A 31 5.97 -6.42 -2.54
N GLU A 32 7.03 -5.93 -1.89
CA GLU A 32 7.94 -6.73 -1.05
C GLU A 32 7.24 -7.29 0.19
N HIS A 33 6.35 -6.52 0.82
CA HIS A 33 5.53 -7.01 1.92
C HIS A 33 4.68 -8.22 1.50
N ARG A 34 4.04 -8.15 0.35
CA ARG A 34 3.20 -9.23 -0.18
C ARG A 34 4.03 -10.48 -0.52
N GLU A 35 5.22 -10.28 -1.09
CA GLU A 35 6.18 -11.37 -1.35
C GLU A 35 6.66 -12.05 -0.04
N ILE A 36 6.90 -11.29 1.02
CA ILE A 36 7.24 -11.84 2.34
C ILE A 36 6.08 -12.65 2.91
N VAL A 37 4.85 -12.13 2.82
CA VAL A 37 3.65 -12.86 3.29
C VAL A 37 3.50 -14.19 2.54
N GLU A 38 3.61 -14.19 1.21
CA GLU A 38 3.56 -15.43 0.41
C GLU A 38 4.69 -16.38 0.81
N SER A 39 5.92 -15.87 0.98
CA SER A 39 7.07 -16.68 1.39
C SER A 39 6.87 -17.33 2.76
N ILE A 40 6.35 -16.59 3.74
CA ILE A 40 6.03 -17.13 5.08
C ILE A 40 4.96 -18.22 4.98
N ARG A 41 3.90 -17.99 4.19
CA ARG A 41 2.83 -18.96 3.97
C ARG A 41 3.36 -20.25 3.33
N ASP A 42 4.23 -20.12 2.33
CA ASP A 42 4.65 -21.24 1.48
C ASP A 42 5.80 -22.05 2.10
N HIS A 43 6.61 -21.44 2.97
CA HIS A 43 7.84 -22.04 3.50
C HIS A 43 7.85 -22.23 5.01
N THR A 44 6.80 -21.83 5.73
CA THR A 44 6.71 -21.97 7.19
C THR A 44 5.29 -22.31 7.64
N ASP A 45 5.15 -22.74 8.90
CA ASP A 45 3.84 -22.94 9.54
C ASP A 45 3.41 -21.74 10.40
N LEU A 46 4.08 -20.58 10.30
CA LEU A 46 3.84 -19.42 11.18
C LEU A 46 2.38 -18.94 11.15
N PHE A 47 1.71 -19.00 10.00
CA PHE A 47 0.30 -18.61 9.89
C PHE A 47 -0.68 -19.68 10.36
N LYS A 48 -0.23 -20.92 10.57
CA LYS A 48 -1.07 -22.02 11.10
C LYS A 48 -1.05 -22.04 12.63
N THR A 49 -0.02 -21.47 13.25
CA THR A 49 0.10 -21.49 14.71
C THR A 49 -0.88 -20.52 15.35
N HIS A 50 -0.86 -19.23 14.97
CA HIS A 50 -1.69 -18.18 15.57
C HIS A 50 -2.23 -17.21 14.51
N GLU A 51 -3.56 -17.05 14.44
CA GLU A 51 -4.22 -16.11 13.53
C GLU A 51 -3.78 -14.65 13.69
N TRP A 52 -3.32 -14.28 14.90
CA TRP A 52 -2.81 -12.95 15.18
C TRP A 52 -1.69 -12.53 14.20
N HIS A 53 -0.83 -13.46 13.76
CA HIS A 53 0.21 -13.16 12.77
C HIS A 53 -0.38 -12.71 11.43
N ILE A 54 -1.47 -13.35 10.99
CA ILE A 54 -2.18 -12.98 9.77
C ILE A 54 -2.77 -11.58 9.92
N TRP A 55 -3.41 -11.28 11.06
CA TRP A 55 -4.00 -9.96 11.31
C TRP A 55 -2.96 -8.84 11.33
N GLN A 56 -1.77 -9.07 11.88
CA GLN A 56 -0.68 -8.10 11.84
C GLN A 56 -0.23 -7.83 10.40
N MET A 57 -0.04 -8.88 9.59
CA MET A 57 0.36 -8.75 8.19
C MET A 57 -0.71 -8.06 7.34
N ALA A 58 -1.99 -8.34 7.60
CA ALA A 58 -3.12 -7.70 6.94
C ALA A 58 -3.20 -6.20 7.28
N THR A 59 -2.97 -5.85 8.54
CA THR A 59 -2.94 -4.46 9.02
C THR A 59 -1.79 -3.67 8.38
N GLN A 60 -0.61 -4.30 8.24
CA GLN A 60 0.53 -3.67 7.56
C GLN A 60 0.27 -3.47 6.07
N ASP A 61 -0.34 -4.44 5.38
CA ASP A 61 -0.72 -4.29 3.97
C ASP A 61 -1.74 -3.15 3.79
N ASP A 62 -2.74 -3.05 4.67
CA ASP A 62 -3.71 -1.94 4.68
C ASP A 62 -3.03 -0.58 4.88
N TYR A 63 -2.07 -0.50 5.81
CA TYR A 63 -1.29 0.72 6.01
C TYR A 63 -0.51 1.12 4.75
N LEU A 64 0.17 0.16 4.10
CA LEU A 64 0.92 0.39 2.86
C LEU A 64 -0.01 0.76 1.69
N MET A 65 -1.20 0.17 1.60
CA MET A 65 -2.25 0.54 0.65
C MET A 65 -2.72 1.99 0.85
N ARG A 66 -2.87 2.43 2.11
CA ARG A 66 -3.20 3.83 2.43
C ARG A 66 -2.08 4.78 2.02
N LEU A 67 -0.82 4.45 2.32
CA LEU A 67 0.33 5.25 1.88
C LEU A 67 0.43 5.33 0.35
N PHE A 68 0.15 4.22 -0.35
CA PHE A 68 0.14 4.18 -1.80
C PHE A 68 -0.91 5.15 -2.33
N TYR A 69 -2.13 5.09 -1.79
CA TYR A 69 -3.21 5.99 -2.16
C TYR A 69 -2.86 7.47 -1.89
N ILE A 70 -2.17 7.78 -0.79
CA ILE A 70 -1.70 9.15 -0.50
C ILE A 70 -0.70 9.63 -1.57
N CYS A 71 0.23 8.76 -1.99
CA CYS A 71 1.27 9.12 -2.97
C CYS A 71 0.72 9.25 -4.39
N TYR A 72 -0.12 8.30 -4.82
CA TYR A 72 -0.54 8.17 -6.23
C TYR A 72 -1.99 8.61 -6.49
N GLY A 73 -2.83 8.76 -5.46
CA GLY A 73 -4.23 9.17 -5.58
C GLY A 73 -5.20 8.06 -6.04
N PHE A 74 -4.71 6.83 -6.18
CA PHE A 74 -5.50 5.66 -6.57
C PHE A 74 -4.92 4.40 -5.91
N TYR A 75 -5.65 3.28 -5.96
CA TYR A 75 -5.18 1.99 -5.47
C TYR A 75 -4.47 1.18 -6.55
N PRO A 76 -3.46 0.36 -6.17
CA PRO A 76 -2.72 -0.44 -7.14
C PRO A 76 -3.66 -1.44 -7.82
N LYS A 77 -3.57 -1.52 -9.14
CA LYS A 77 -4.12 -2.65 -9.89
C LYS A 77 -3.13 -3.81 -9.83
N VAL A 78 -3.63 -5.03 -10.05
CA VAL A 78 -2.76 -6.21 -10.15
C VAL A 78 -1.87 -6.04 -11.39
N GLY A 79 -0.55 -6.12 -11.20
CA GLY A 79 0.45 -5.97 -12.28
C GLY A 79 0.93 -4.53 -12.47
N LEU A 80 1.52 -4.25 -13.65
CA LEU A 80 2.08 -2.95 -14.00
C LEU A 80 0.96 -1.92 -14.20
N ASP A 81 0.98 -0.83 -13.44
CA ASP A 81 0.04 0.27 -13.59
C ASP A 81 0.60 1.35 -14.53
N PRO A 82 -0.05 1.64 -15.68
CA PRO A 82 0.46 2.61 -16.65
C PRO A 82 0.46 4.05 -16.14
N ARG A 83 -0.25 4.35 -15.03
CA ARG A 83 -0.35 5.72 -14.48
C ARG A 83 0.87 6.14 -13.67
N ASN A 84 1.59 5.19 -13.08
CA ASN A 84 2.77 5.46 -12.24
C ASN A 84 3.97 4.56 -12.55
N GLY A 85 3.83 3.63 -13.50
CA GLY A 85 4.88 2.69 -13.90
C GLY A 85 5.28 1.70 -12.81
N GLN A 86 4.48 1.56 -11.75
CA GLN A 86 4.77 0.66 -10.63
C GLN A 86 4.01 -0.65 -10.81
N SER A 87 4.65 -1.76 -10.43
CA SER A 87 4.02 -3.08 -10.38
C SER A 87 3.89 -3.52 -8.93
N VAL A 88 2.70 -3.94 -8.54
CA VAL A 88 2.41 -4.49 -7.21
C VAL A 88 1.67 -5.81 -7.37
N ARG A 89 2.16 -6.86 -6.70
CA ARG A 89 1.48 -8.17 -6.65
C ARG A 89 0.07 -8.07 -6.08
N LYS A 90 -0.81 -9.03 -6.42
CA LYS A 90 -2.15 -9.15 -5.81
C LYS A 90 -2.00 -9.30 -4.30
N ARG A 91 -2.95 -8.75 -3.53
CA ARG A 91 -3.02 -9.00 -2.09
C ARG A 91 -3.15 -10.51 -1.84
N PRO A 92 -2.30 -11.13 -1.00
CA PRO A 92 -2.42 -12.55 -0.66
C PRO A 92 -3.77 -12.86 -0.02
N GLU A 93 -4.41 -13.94 -0.44
CA GLU A 93 -5.78 -14.28 -0.05
C GLU A 93 -5.92 -14.55 1.45
N ILE A 94 -4.85 -15.03 2.09
CA ILE A 94 -4.79 -15.25 3.53
C ILE A 94 -5.00 -13.96 4.34
N LEU A 95 -4.72 -12.79 3.77
CA LEU A 95 -4.90 -11.50 4.44
C LEU A 95 -6.34 -10.98 4.37
N GLY A 96 -7.24 -11.71 3.72
CA GLY A 96 -8.62 -11.29 3.47
C GLY A 96 -8.73 -9.99 2.67
N GLU A 97 -9.93 -9.39 2.71
CA GLU A 97 -10.19 -8.11 2.08
C GLU A 97 -9.46 -6.95 2.78
N CYS A 98 -9.18 -5.88 2.03
CA CYS A 98 -8.61 -4.66 2.62
C CYS A 98 -9.62 -3.98 3.55
N GLY A 99 -9.20 -3.67 4.78
CA GLY A 99 -10.05 -3.11 5.83
C GLY A 99 -10.26 -1.60 5.73
N LEU A 100 -9.60 -0.91 4.80
CA LEU A 100 -9.70 0.54 4.67
C LEU A 100 -11.11 0.97 4.21
N PRO A 101 -11.80 1.87 4.94
CA PRO A 101 -13.12 2.34 4.54
C PRO A 101 -13.09 3.09 3.20
N GLU A 102 -12.04 3.87 2.95
CA GLU A 102 -11.85 4.58 1.69
C GLU A 102 -11.58 3.66 0.48
N PHE A 103 -11.13 2.43 0.71
CA PHE A 103 -10.97 1.41 -0.33
C PHE A 103 -12.34 0.82 -0.70
N LYS A 104 -13.12 0.43 0.31
CA LYS A 104 -14.47 -0.12 0.13
C LYS A 104 -15.42 0.87 -0.57
N ASN A 105 -15.33 2.15 -0.24
CA ASN A 105 -16.17 3.20 -0.83
C ASN A 105 -15.76 3.63 -2.25
N LYS A 106 -14.61 3.15 -2.76
CA LYS A 106 -14.09 3.46 -4.10
C LYS A 106 -14.06 2.26 -5.05
N ALA A 107 -14.50 1.08 -4.59
CA ALA A 107 -14.58 -0.14 -5.38
C ALA A 107 -15.90 -0.28 -6.17
N LEU A 108 -16.62 0.84 -6.39
CA LEU A 108 -17.78 0.95 -7.29
C LEU A 108 -17.38 1.66 -8.58
#